data_AF-A0A3Q0IYB3-F1
#
_entry.id   AF-A0A3Q0IYB3-F1
#
_cell.length_a   1.000
_cell.length_b   1.000
_cell.length_c   1.000
_cell.angle_alpha   90.00
_cell.angle_beta   90.00
_cell.angle_gamma   90.00
#
_symmetry.space_group_name_H-M   'P 1'
#
loop_
_entity.id
_entity.type
_entity.pdbx_description
1 polymer ?
#
loop_
_entity_poly.entity_id
_entity_poly.type
_entity_poly.pdbx_seq_one_letter_code
_entity_poly.pdbx_strand_id
1 'polypeptide(L)'
;MRNESNHVDTIADWAQDCDKSTGLVTTTRVTHATPAALYAHTANREWESDKHVLKAKLDPRECEDIASQLITRSPGNKLNVSRQY
;
A
#
# COMPACT_ATOMS: atom_id res chain seq x y z
N MET A 1 0.88 -2.48 8.87
CA MET A 1 0.77 -2.13 10.30
C MET A 1 -0.67 -1.92 10.67
N ARG A 2 -1.11 -2.31 11.88
CA ARG A 2 -2.53 -2.31 12.25
C ARG A 2 -2.99 -1.15 13.15
N ASN A 3 -2.08 -0.37 13.70
CA ASN A 3 -2.47 0.79 14.50
C ASN A 3 -2.81 1.98 13.59
N GLU A 4 -4.11 2.18 13.35
CA GLU A 4 -4.64 3.21 12.46
C GLU A 4 -4.48 4.63 13.02
N SER A 5 -4.21 4.80 14.32
CA SER A 5 -3.97 6.14 14.89
C SER A 5 -2.75 6.85 14.32
N ASN A 6 -1.83 6.08 13.72
CA ASN A 6 -0.60 6.59 13.12
C ASN A 6 -0.69 6.67 11.59
N HIS A 7 -1.84 6.35 11.01
CA HIS A 7 -2.04 6.41 9.57
C HIS A 7 -2.46 7.82 9.16
N VAL A 8 -2.06 8.21 7.95
CA VAL A 8 -2.45 9.48 7.34
C VAL A 8 -3.18 9.15 6.06
N ASP A 9 -4.32 9.79 5.83
CA ASP A 9 -5.08 9.55 4.61
C ASP A 9 -4.28 10.00 3.39
N THR A 10 -4.41 9.23 2.32
CA THR A 10 -3.82 9.56 1.04
C THR A 10 -4.79 10.39 0.20
N ILE A 11 -4.29 11.01 -0.85
CA ILE A 11 -5.17 11.66 -1.83
C ILE A 11 -6.09 10.66 -2.55
N ALA A 12 -5.71 9.38 -2.62
CA ALA A 12 -6.56 8.34 -3.20
C ALA A 12 -7.73 8.01 -2.28
N ASP A 13 -7.54 8.01 -0.96
CA ASP A 13 -8.64 7.86 0.02
C ASP A 13 -9.68 8.94 -0.21
N TRP A 14 -9.26 10.22 -0.21
CA TRP A 14 -10.18 11.34 -0.41
C TRP A 14 -10.88 11.32 -1.78
N ALA A 15 -10.18 10.87 -2.82
CA ALA A 15 -10.77 10.74 -4.15
C ALA A 15 -11.82 9.62 -4.19
N GLN A 16 -11.54 8.47 -3.58
CA GLN A 16 -12.48 7.35 -3.49
C GLN A 16 -13.68 7.67 -2.61
N ASP A 17 -13.49 8.41 -1.51
CA ASP A 17 -14.59 8.92 -0.68
C ASP A 17 -15.51 9.89 -1.44
N CYS A 18 -14.99 10.50 -2.50
CA CYS A 18 -15.75 11.34 -3.43
C CYS A 18 -16.24 10.57 -4.69
N ASP A 19 -16.31 9.23 -4.63
CA ASP A 19 -16.70 8.33 -5.73
C ASP A 19 -15.91 8.54 -7.03
N LYS A 20 -14.64 8.98 -6.93
CA LYS A 20 -13.77 9.17 -8.11
C LYS A 20 -12.94 7.93 -8.38
N SER A 21 -12.73 7.67 -9.67
CA SER A 21 -11.77 6.65 -10.09
C SER A 21 -10.34 7.07 -9.72
N THR A 22 -9.55 6.10 -9.28
CA THR A 22 -8.16 6.29 -8.84
C THR A 22 -7.24 5.26 -9.50
N GLY A 23 -5.97 5.60 -9.67
CA GLY A 23 -5.00 4.68 -10.25
C GLY A 23 -3.58 5.21 -10.19
N LEU A 24 -2.63 4.29 -10.34
CA LEU A 24 -1.20 4.61 -10.40
C LEU A 24 -0.53 3.96 -11.60
N VAL A 25 0.44 4.68 -12.16
CA VAL A 25 1.29 4.22 -13.25
C VAL A 25 2.72 4.55 -12.89
N THR A 26 3.60 3.56 -12.99
CA THR A 26 5.02 3.72 -12.66
C THR A 26 5.90 2.83 -13.55
N THR A 27 7.18 3.15 -13.63
CA THR A 27 8.23 2.29 -14.21
C THR A 27 9.00 1.51 -13.13
N THR A 28 8.70 1.78 -11.86
CA THR A 28 9.25 1.02 -10.73
C THR A 28 8.30 -0.11 -10.34
N ARG A 29 8.69 -0.96 -9.38
CA ARG A 29 7.75 -1.93 -8.79
C ARG A 29 6.54 -1.17 -8.24
N VAL A 30 5.32 -1.66 -8.44
CA VAL A 30 4.10 -1.04 -7.86
C VAL A 30 4.12 -0.97 -6.33
N THR A 31 4.98 -1.79 -5.71
CA THR A 31 5.28 -1.84 -4.27
C THR A 31 6.44 -0.95 -3.85
N HIS A 32 7.13 -0.28 -4.78
CA HIS A 32 8.18 0.68 -4.45
C HIS A 32 7.62 1.86 -3.65
N ALA A 33 8.46 2.57 -2.91
CA ALA A 33 8.04 3.62 -1.98
C ALA A 33 7.12 4.68 -2.60
N THR A 34 7.45 5.18 -3.80
CA THR A 34 6.67 6.23 -4.47
C THR A 34 5.24 5.80 -4.83
N PRO A 35 5.02 4.67 -5.56
CA PRO A 35 3.65 4.20 -5.81
C PRO A 35 2.96 3.70 -4.53
N ALA A 36 3.68 3.09 -3.60
CA ALA A 36 3.13 2.61 -2.33
C ALA A 36 2.55 3.73 -1.47
N ALA A 37 3.10 4.95 -1.54
CA ALA A 37 2.59 6.10 -0.81
C ALA A 37 1.14 6.48 -1.16
N LEU A 38 0.60 5.98 -2.28
CA LEU A 38 -0.80 6.19 -2.66
C LEU A 38 -1.77 5.26 -1.93
N TYR A 39 -1.31 4.16 -1.32
CA TYR A 39 -2.23 3.15 -0.77
C TYR A 39 -1.76 2.40 0.48
N ALA A 40 -0.48 2.44 0.83
CA ALA A 40 0.08 1.61 1.88
C ALA A 40 0.51 2.42 3.11
N HIS A 41 0.30 1.84 4.29
CA HIS A 41 0.84 2.31 5.56
C HIS A 41 1.82 1.27 6.13
N THR A 42 3.10 1.65 6.15
CA THR A 42 4.20 0.82 6.63
C THR A 42 5.25 1.68 7.32
N ALA A 43 5.90 1.18 8.36
CA ALA A 43 7.07 1.86 8.95
C ALA A 43 8.36 1.64 8.16
N ASN A 44 8.36 0.71 7.20
CA ASN A 44 9.53 0.45 6.38
C ASN A 44 9.14 0.22 4.92
N ARG A 45 9.71 1.06 4.04
CA ARG A 45 9.52 0.99 2.59
C ARG A 45 10.01 -0.30 1.94
N GLU A 46 10.95 -1.01 2.58
CA GLU A 46 11.51 -2.25 2.04
C GLU A 46 10.62 -3.47 2.31
N TRP A 47 9.52 -3.32 3.06
CA TRP A 47 8.55 -4.39 3.30
C TRP A 47 7.59 -4.56 2.12
N GLU A 48 8.15 -4.75 0.93
CA GLU A 48 7.40 -4.88 -0.32
C GLU A 48 6.62 -6.20 -0.41
N SER A 49 7.01 -7.21 0.35
CA SER A 49 6.35 -8.52 0.39
C SER A 49 6.51 -9.18 1.78
N ASP A 50 5.72 -10.20 2.06
CA ASP A 50 5.81 -11.06 3.25
C ASP A 50 7.23 -11.53 3.58
N LYS A 51 8.02 -11.93 2.57
CA LYS A 51 9.44 -12.32 2.71
C LYS A 51 10.29 -11.24 3.37
N HIS A 52 10.04 -9.97 3.07
CA HIS A 52 10.78 -8.85 3.64
C HIS A 52 10.40 -8.63 5.11
N VAL A 53 9.12 -8.79 5.45
CA VAL A 53 8.62 -8.72 6.83
C VAL A 53 9.20 -9.86 7.67
N LEU A 54 9.18 -11.10 7.14
CA LEU A 54 9.77 -12.27 7.80
C LEU A 54 11.28 -12.10 8.04
N LYS A 55 12.01 -11.51 7.08
CA LYS A 55 13.43 -11.19 7.23
C LYS A 55 13.69 -10.19 8.37
N ALA A 56 12.74 -9.30 8.64
CA ALA A 56 12.78 -8.37 9.77
C ALA A 56 12.35 -9.01 11.11
N LYS A 57 12.05 -10.32 11.15
CA LYS A 57 11.57 -11.07 12.31
C LYS A 57 10.25 -10.55 12.89
N LEU A 58 9.39 -10.02 12.01
CA LEU A 58 8.04 -9.58 12.36
C LEU A 58 7.01 -10.61 11.86
N ASP A 59 5.85 -10.66 12.51
CA ASP A 59 4.73 -11.51 12.06
C ASP A 59 3.99 -10.82 10.90
N PRO A 60 3.92 -11.41 9.70
CA PRO A 60 3.14 -10.88 8.57
C PRO A 60 1.65 -10.70 8.87
N ARG A 61 1.11 -11.40 9.88
CA ARG A 61 -0.29 -11.26 10.31
C ARG A 61 -0.54 -9.96 11.07
N GLU A 62 0.47 -9.43 11.75
CA GLU A 62 0.40 -8.16 12.47
C GLU A 62 0.96 -7.00 11.62
N CYS A 63 2.00 -7.30 10.85
CA CYS A 63 2.68 -6.37 9.96
C CYS A 63 2.50 -6.79 8.50
N GLU A 64 1.35 -6.42 7.95
CA GLU A 64 1.04 -6.63 6.53
C GLU A 64 2.01 -5.87 5.62
N ASP A 65 2.55 -6.56 4.62
CA ASP A 65 3.46 -6.01 3.61
C ASP A 65 2.74 -5.14 2.58
N ILE A 66 3.50 -4.36 1.80
CA ILE A 66 2.95 -3.40 0.84
C ILE A 66 2.13 -4.11 -0.26
N ALA A 67 2.58 -5.26 -0.78
CA ALA A 67 1.83 -5.98 -1.81
C ALA A 67 0.47 -6.48 -1.30
N SER A 68 0.42 -6.99 -0.07
CA SER A 68 -0.83 -7.41 0.56
C SER A 68 -1.78 -6.21 0.71
N GLN A 69 -1.30 -5.07 1.22
CA GLN A 69 -2.13 -3.86 1.36
C GLN A 69 -2.72 -3.37 0.03
N LEU A 70 -2.00 -3.52 -1.09
CA LEU A 70 -2.50 -3.16 -2.43
C LEU A 70 -3.77 -3.92 -2.81
N ILE A 71 -3.92 -5.17 -2.39
CA ILE A 71 -5.04 -6.03 -2.83
C ILE A 71 -6.10 -6.25 -1.75
N THR A 72 -5.76 -6.06 -0.47
CA THR A 72 -6.67 -6.34 0.66
C THR A 72 -7.26 -5.07 1.28
N ARG A 73 -6.56 -3.93 1.23
CA ARG A 73 -6.95 -2.71 1.96
C ARG A 73 -7.36 -1.57 1.03
N SER A 74 -8.27 -0.73 1.52
CA SER A 74 -8.54 0.59 0.94
C SER A 74 -7.37 1.53 1.25
N PRO A 75 -6.93 2.37 0.31
CA PRO A 75 -7.51 2.61 -1.02
C PRO A 75 -6.98 1.66 -2.11
N GLY A 76 -5.95 0.84 -1.83
CA GLY A 76 -5.28 -0.01 -2.82
C GLY A 76 -6.19 -0.96 -3.59
N ASN A 77 -7.06 -1.68 -2.88
CA ASN A 77 -7.95 -2.69 -3.45
C ASN A 77 -9.09 -2.11 -4.31
N LYS A 78 -9.23 -0.78 -4.32
CA LYS A 78 -10.22 -0.02 -5.10
C LYS A 78 -9.59 0.79 -6.24
N LEU A 79 -8.29 0.68 -6.47
CA LEU A 79 -7.65 1.31 -7.61
C LEU A 79 -8.19 0.71 -8.92
N ASN A 80 -8.64 1.55 -9.83
CA ASN A 80 -9.12 1.14 -11.16
C ASN A 80 -7.96 0.77 -12.09
N VAL A 81 -6.78 1.35 -11.87
CA VAL A 81 -5.58 1.10 -12.67
C VAL A 81 -4.37 0.97 -11.76
N SER A 82 -3.68 -0.16 -11.85
CA SER A 82 -2.34 -0.37 -11.30
C SER A 82 -1.45 -0.97 -12.38
N ARG A 83 -0.57 -0.14 -12.97
CA ARG A 83 0.28 -0.57 -14.07
C ARG A 83 1.75 -0.23 -13.82
N GLN A 84 2.58 -1.26 -13.99
CA GLN A 84 4.03 -1.14 -14.08
C GLN A 84 4.46 -1.31 -15.54
N TYR A 85 5.46 -0.53 -15.95
CA TYR A 85 6.16 -0.64 -17.24
C TYR A 85 7.61 -1.06 -17.04
#